data_AF-A0A1S8NJU7-F1
#
_entry.id   AF-A0A1S8NJU7-F1
#
_cell.length_a   1.000
_cell.length_b   1.000
_cell.length_c   1.000
_cell.angle_alpha   90.00
_cell.angle_beta   90.00
_cell.angle_gamma   90.00
#
_symmetry.space_group_name_H-M   'P 1'
#
loop_
_entity.id
_entity.type
_entity.pdbx_description
1 polymer ?
#
loop_
_entity_poly.entity_id
_entity_poly.type
_entity_poly.pdbx_seq_one_letter_code
_entity_poly.pdbx_strand_id
1 'polypeptide(L)'
;MKKNMHIRTLAIVVATLTSAQISGVATSMTEKHNVAYAAENSEQANDLSLQLSNAVALSVDSTTGQAVTPQPDPFTTKAIKSVYISGTERVGKTLTANVDYNTGVVIPSVKYQWLKCSSSNGTYHEISGATDSKYELDNADRDDYIKVRVTSTINDSDTITSSRTGDISKKSSSSSSSSKSSTADSDEIESDIRNADSNEIVTETIYDEPKIKQEVFETLQNHSDITLDFVGNDYEWIFKGKDIKDPSDLDGSLDTRIDTTSPNESDIKKLTNGVDVINLYFNHSGKLPGKAEIKYNIGSDYNGDLMYVYYYNDDTKELELVQSGARVKDGNVEFTIEHCSDYVLSKVPILGAKGNDNINNVVVTTQSQNQWKQLNDGTWQYIENGSSVKGWKYINSKWYYMNENGVMQTNWLYDGGKWYYLNSSGDMATEWKQLGSTWYYLGSDGVMLTGWICLGVNWYYLDSNGAMVTGSKVINGQRYLFNDSGIWQ
;
A
#
# COMPACT_ATOMS: atom_id res chain seq x y z
N MET A 1 0.82 20.80 -74.17
CA MET A 1 1.83 19.78 -74.51
C MET A 1 3.21 20.26 -74.07
N LYS A 2 3.81 19.55 -73.10
CA LYS A 2 5.25 19.39 -72.80
C LYS A 2 6.20 20.60 -72.96
N LYS A 3 6.85 21.01 -71.85
CA LYS A 3 8.28 20.71 -71.56
C LYS A 3 8.77 21.32 -70.23
N ASN A 4 9.23 20.43 -69.36
CA ASN A 4 10.45 20.45 -68.53
C ASN A 4 11.09 21.76 -68.02
N MET A 5 11.51 21.63 -66.75
CA MET A 5 12.77 22.07 -66.14
C MET A 5 12.84 23.51 -65.61
N HIS A 6 12.86 23.66 -64.28
CA HIS A 6 14.10 24.03 -63.59
C HIS A 6 14.04 23.74 -62.08
N ILE A 7 14.95 22.87 -61.68
CA ILE A 7 15.50 22.74 -60.33
C ILE A 7 16.23 24.05 -59.99
N ARG A 8 16.09 24.57 -58.76
CA ARG A 8 17.17 25.21 -57.97
C ARG A 8 16.70 25.63 -56.57
N THR A 9 17.24 24.89 -55.58
CA THR A 9 17.99 25.39 -54.41
C THR A 9 17.40 26.50 -53.52
N LEU A 10 17.14 26.18 -52.24
CA LEU A 10 17.67 26.84 -51.02
C LEU A 10 16.89 26.27 -49.82
N ALA A 11 17.54 25.51 -48.92
CA ALA A 11 18.24 25.98 -47.72
C ALA A 11 17.31 26.20 -46.50
N ILE A 12 17.47 25.28 -45.55
CA ILE A 12 17.46 25.43 -44.09
C ILE A 12 17.15 26.86 -43.58
N VAL A 13 16.04 27.00 -42.86
CA VAL A 13 15.94 27.87 -41.68
C VAL A 13 15.08 27.16 -40.63
N VAL A 14 15.71 26.77 -39.52
CA VAL A 14 15.05 26.46 -38.25
C VAL A 14 14.88 27.78 -37.50
N ALA A 15 13.66 28.19 -37.19
CA ALA A 15 13.37 29.11 -36.08
C ALA A 15 11.86 29.12 -35.75
N THR A 16 11.55 28.53 -34.60
CA THR A 16 10.53 28.91 -33.61
C THR A 16 9.46 29.93 -34.01
N LEU A 17 8.18 29.54 -33.99
CA LEU A 17 7.07 30.42 -33.59
C LEU A 17 5.95 29.61 -32.92
N THR A 18 5.39 30.23 -31.88
CA THR A 18 4.41 29.75 -30.90
C THR A 18 2.98 29.67 -31.46
N SER A 19 2.12 28.99 -30.70
CA SER A 19 0.67 28.84 -30.87
C SER A 19 -0.09 30.07 -31.40
N ALA A 20 -1.04 29.81 -32.30
CA ALA A 20 -2.22 30.61 -32.71
C ALA A 20 -2.18 31.32 -34.08
N GLN A 21 -2.57 30.61 -35.14
CA GLN A 21 -3.46 31.11 -36.21
C GLN A 21 -4.26 29.92 -36.77
N ILE A 22 -5.60 30.05 -36.73
CA ILE A 22 -6.60 29.06 -37.12
C ILE A 22 -7.04 29.33 -38.56
N SER A 23 -7.56 28.28 -39.21
CA SER A 23 -8.60 28.31 -40.25
C SER A 23 -8.16 28.48 -41.70
N GLY A 24 -8.32 27.41 -42.48
CA GLY A 24 -8.40 27.51 -43.93
C GLY A 24 -8.08 26.20 -44.65
N VAL A 25 -9.10 25.64 -45.29
CA VAL A 25 -9.03 24.58 -46.31
C VAL A 25 -9.03 23.14 -45.79
N ALA A 26 -10.23 22.65 -45.47
CA ALA A 26 -10.58 21.25 -45.69
C ALA A 26 -11.51 21.17 -46.90
N THR A 27 -11.04 20.63 -48.03
CA THR A 27 -11.85 19.76 -48.92
C THR A 27 -11.01 19.14 -50.04
N SER A 28 -11.38 17.89 -50.37
CA SER A 28 -11.03 17.06 -51.53
C SER A 28 -9.64 16.41 -51.58
N MET A 29 -9.54 15.14 -51.19
CA MET A 29 -9.62 14.01 -52.13
C MET A 29 -9.36 12.68 -51.41
N THR A 30 -10.42 11.87 -51.37
CA THR A 30 -10.43 10.44 -51.09
C THR A 30 -9.85 9.70 -52.30
N GLU A 31 -8.88 8.78 -52.13
CA GLU A 31 -8.87 7.48 -52.85
C GLU A 31 -7.75 6.55 -52.39
N LYS A 32 -8.11 5.27 -52.24
CA LYS A 32 -7.25 4.11 -52.00
C LYS A 32 -6.52 3.69 -53.28
N HIS A 33 -5.41 2.96 -53.10
CA HIS A 33 -4.65 2.12 -54.03
C HIS A 33 -3.40 2.70 -54.68
N ASN A 34 -2.21 2.25 -54.24
CA ASN A 34 -1.35 1.37 -55.04
C ASN A 34 -0.19 0.80 -54.20
N VAL A 35 -0.10 -0.54 -54.19
CA VAL A 35 1.04 -1.31 -53.73
C VAL A 35 1.96 -1.56 -54.92
N ALA A 36 3.27 -1.49 -54.67
CA ALA A 36 4.39 -1.99 -55.47
C ALA A 36 4.77 -1.27 -56.78
N TYR A 37 5.92 -0.59 -56.78
CA TYR A 37 6.99 -0.85 -57.74
C TYR A 37 8.34 -0.27 -57.27
N ALA A 38 9.43 -0.95 -57.65
CA ALA A 38 10.86 -0.62 -57.47
C ALA A 38 11.51 -0.97 -56.12
N ALA A 39 11.78 -2.26 -55.94
CA ALA A 39 13.01 -2.70 -55.30
C ALA A 39 14.05 -2.91 -56.42
N GLU A 40 15.12 -2.10 -56.46
CA GLU A 40 16.38 -2.48 -57.09
C GLU A 40 17.50 -1.49 -56.68
N ASN A 41 18.53 -2.06 -56.05
CA ASN A 41 19.90 -1.56 -55.93
C ASN A 41 20.19 -0.32 -55.05
N SER A 42 20.53 -0.56 -53.78
CA SER A 42 21.80 -0.13 -53.14
C SER A 42 21.76 -0.43 -51.63
N GLU A 43 22.93 -0.68 -51.03
CA GLU A 43 23.16 -0.96 -49.60
C GLU A 43 22.86 0.23 -48.66
N GLN A 44 21.70 0.87 -48.83
CA GLN A 44 21.17 1.94 -47.97
C GLN A 44 19.73 1.66 -47.49
N ALA A 45 19.23 0.43 -47.68
CA ALA A 45 17.88 0.04 -47.24
C ALA A 45 17.74 -0.15 -45.70
N ASN A 46 18.84 -0.14 -44.94
CA ASN A 46 18.80 -0.26 -43.48
C ASN A 46 18.76 1.08 -42.73
N ASP A 47 18.80 2.22 -43.42
CA ASP A 47 18.72 3.55 -42.78
C ASP A 47 17.40 4.29 -43.07
N LEU A 48 16.60 3.81 -44.03
CA LEU A 48 15.23 4.33 -44.26
C LEU A 48 14.15 3.63 -43.42
N SER A 49 14.40 2.43 -42.87
CA SER A 49 13.48 1.78 -41.93
C SER A 49 13.58 2.34 -40.51
N LEU A 50 14.56 3.20 -40.22
CA LEU A 50 14.73 3.89 -38.94
C LEU A 50 14.22 5.34 -38.94
N GLN A 51 13.98 5.95 -40.09
CA GLN A 51 13.45 7.32 -40.17
C GLN A 51 11.94 7.41 -40.40
N LEU A 52 11.24 6.29 -40.69
CA LEU A 52 9.77 6.26 -40.68
C LEU A 52 9.16 5.88 -39.32
N SER A 53 9.95 5.47 -38.33
CA SER A 53 9.45 5.11 -36.99
C SER A 53 9.08 6.34 -36.13
N ASN A 54 9.48 7.55 -36.53
CA ASN A 54 9.27 8.78 -35.75
C ASN A 54 8.34 9.80 -36.44
N ALA A 55 7.68 9.45 -37.53
CA ALA A 55 6.60 10.27 -38.07
C ALA A 55 5.28 9.90 -37.37
N VAL A 56 5.04 10.53 -36.22
CA VAL A 56 3.75 10.52 -35.52
C VAL A 56 2.65 10.92 -36.52
N ALA A 57 1.83 9.96 -36.92
CA ALA A 57 0.61 10.25 -37.65
C ALA A 57 -0.37 10.97 -36.70
N LEU A 58 -0.36 12.29 -36.72
CA LEU A 58 -1.40 13.12 -36.14
C LEU A 58 -2.71 12.90 -36.93
N SER A 59 -3.50 11.89 -36.54
CA SER A 59 -4.90 11.84 -36.93
C SER A 59 -5.73 12.61 -35.91
N VAL A 60 -6.22 13.78 -36.30
CA VAL A 60 -7.15 14.60 -35.52
C VAL A 60 -8.56 14.05 -35.75
N ASP A 61 -9.23 13.54 -34.72
CA ASP A 61 -10.67 13.25 -34.79
C ASP A 61 -11.45 14.56 -34.54
N SER A 62 -12.32 14.91 -35.48
CA SER A 62 -12.89 16.26 -35.61
C SER A 62 -14.17 16.50 -34.80
N THR A 63 -14.38 15.81 -33.68
CA THR A 63 -15.61 16.01 -32.88
C THR A 63 -15.42 16.31 -31.38
N THR A 64 -14.22 16.28 -30.80
CA THR A 64 -14.06 16.55 -29.35
C THR A 64 -12.86 17.38 -28.91
N GLY A 65 -11.90 17.72 -29.78
CA GLY A 65 -10.81 18.64 -29.43
C GLY A 65 -9.93 18.21 -28.24
N GLN A 66 -9.95 16.93 -27.85
CA GLN A 66 -9.00 16.35 -26.90
C GLN A 66 -7.88 15.64 -27.65
N ALA A 67 -6.64 15.91 -27.26
CA ALA A 67 -5.48 15.13 -27.69
C ALA A 67 -5.60 13.71 -27.12
N VAL A 68 -5.91 12.74 -27.98
CA VAL A 68 -5.76 11.32 -27.63
C VAL A 68 -4.27 11.00 -27.77
N THR A 69 -3.55 10.95 -26.65
CA THR A 69 -2.21 10.37 -26.64
C THR A 69 -2.33 8.88 -27.02
N PRO A 70 -1.64 8.38 -28.06
CA PRO A 70 -1.66 6.96 -28.36
C PRO A 70 -1.09 6.19 -27.16
N GLN A 71 -1.94 5.40 -26.50
CA GLN A 71 -1.49 4.40 -25.53
C GLN A 71 -0.62 3.38 -26.29
N PRO A 72 0.59 3.08 -25.78
CA PRO A 72 1.60 2.39 -26.54
C PRO A 72 1.33 0.87 -26.62
N ASP A 73 1.89 0.26 -27.66
CA ASP A 73 1.82 -1.17 -27.97
C ASP A 73 2.17 -2.03 -26.73
N PRO A 74 1.29 -2.98 -26.32
CA PRO A 74 1.49 -3.80 -25.11
C PRO A 74 2.73 -4.69 -25.14
N PHE A 75 3.44 -4.80 -26.28
CA PHE A 75 4.64 -5.63 -26.40
C PHE A 75 5.96 -4.84 -26.44
N THR A 76 5.95 -3.50 -26.35
CA THR A 76 7.19 -2.69 -26.47
C THR A 76 7.43 -1.68 -25.36
N THR A 77 6.50 -1.47 -24.42
CA THR A 77 6.72 -0.54 -23.31
C THR A 77 7.29 -1.16 -22.05
N LYS A 78 8.32 -0.53 -21.50
CA LYS A 78 8.81 -0.82 -20.15
C LYS A 78 7.78 -0.37 -19.11
N ALA A 79 7.15 -1.33 -18.47
CA ALA A 79 6.15 -1.13 -17.43
C ALA A 79 6.79 -0.95 -16.05
N ILE A 80 7.90 -1.65 -15.78
CA ILE A 80 8.59 -1.58 -14.50
C ILE A 80 9.36 -0.24 -14.41
N LYS A 81 9.05 0.56 -13.39
CA LYS A 81 9.70 1.86 -13.13
C LYS A 81 10.91 1.69 -12.21
N SER A 82 10.71 1.01 -11.08
CA SER A 82 11.75 0.77 -10.09
C SER A 82 11.50 -0.53 -9.33
N VAL A 83 12.59 -1.11 -8.82
CA VAL A 83 12.55 -2.27 -7.94
C VAL A 83 13.44 -1.97 -6.74
N TYR A 84 12.92 -2.17 -5.53
CA TYR A 84 13.68 -1.99 -4.30
C TYR A 84 13.34 -3.08 -3.28
N ILE A 85 14.28 -3.30 -2.36
CA ILE A 85 14.16 -4.31 -1.32
C ILE A 85 13.75 -3.61 -0.02
N SER A 86 12.82 -4.19 0.72
CA SER A 86 12.49 -3.82 2.10
C SER A 86 12.61 -5.03 3.03
N GLY A 87 12.67 -4.78 4.34
CA GLY A 87 12.87 -5.80 5.37
C GLY A 87 14.18 -5.60 6.13
N THR A 88 14.43 -6.47 7.11
CA THR A 88 15.64 -6.41 7.93
C THR A 88 16.78 -7.18 7.27
N GLU A 89 17.91 -6.53 7.06
CA GLU A 89 19.11 -7.08 6.39
C GLU A 89 19.94 -7.96 7.33
N ARG A 90 19.34 -9.06 7.82
CA ARG A 90 19.95 -9.97 8.82
C ARG A 90 19.54 -11.41 8.57
N VAL A 91 20.47 -12.35 8.77
CA VAL A 91 20.19 -13.80 8.66
C VAL A 91 18.96 -14.20 9.48
N GLY A 92 18.07 -14.99 8.87
CA GLY A 92 16.78 -15.43 9.42
C GLY A 92 15.63 -14.43 9.26
N LYS A 93 15.85 -13.31 8.55
CA LYS A 93 14.80 -12.32 8.25
C LYS A 93 14.41 -12.36 6.79
N THR A 94 13.15 -12.04 6.52
CA THR A 94 12.59 -12.03 5.17
C THR A 94 12.76 -10.66 4.53
N LEU A 95 13.43 -10.63 3.40
CA LEU A 95 13.45 -9.51 2.48
C LEU A 95 12.24 -9.59 1.54
N THR A 96 11.65 -8.45 1.21
CA THR A 96 10.54 -8.33 0.27
C THR A 96 10.95 -7.49 -0.92
N ALA A 97 10.68 -8.00 -2.13
CA ALA A 97 10.87 -7.28 -3.38
C ALA A 97 9.63 -6.42 -3.67
N ASN A 98 9.82 -5.11 -3.80
CA ASN A 98 8.77 -4.16 -4.14
C ASN A 98 9.00 -3.64 -5.55
N VAL A 99 7.89 -3.47 -6.29
CA VAL A 99 7.92 -3.07 -7.69
C VAL A 99 7.03 -1.84 -7.86
N ASP A 100 7.62 -0.75 -8.35
CA ASP A 100 6.86 0.42 -8.80
C ASP A 100 6.70 0.36 -10.31
N TYR A 101 5.54 0.78 -10.81
CA TYR A 101 5.22 0.81 -12.23
C TYR A 101 5.11 2.24 -12.74
N ASN A 102 5.33 2.42 -14.05
CA ASN A 102 5.13 3.71 -14.70
C ASN A 102 3.64 4.08 -14.73
N THR A 103 3.32 5.36 -14.62
CA THR A 103 1.92 5.80 -14.68
C THR A 103 1.33 5.56 -16.06
N GLY A 104 0.11 5.00 -16.12
CA GLY A 104 -0.57 4.73 -17.39
C GLY A 104 -0.02 3.52 -18.16
N VAL A 105 0.69 2.60 -17.50
CA VAL A 105 1.06 1.30 -18.10
C VAL A 105 0.18 0.19 -17.52
N VAL A 106 -0.07 -0.85 -18.32
CA VAL A 106 -0.69 -2.08 -17.81
C VAL A 106 0.33 -2.78 -16.92
N ILE A 107 -0.03 -3.05 -15.66
CA ILE A 107 0.85 -3.71 -14.69
C ILE A 107 0.98 -5.19 -15.08
N PRO A 108 2.17 -5.67 -15.49
CA PRO A 108 2.36 -7.07 -15.86
C PRO A 108 2.51 -7.96 -14.62
N SER A 109 2.23 -9.25 -14.78
CA SER A 109 2.80 -10.26 -13.89
C SER A 109 4.33 -10.25 -14.04
N VAL A 110 5.05 -10.59 -12.96
CA VAL A 110 6.51 -10.55 -12.93
C VAL A 110 7.10 -11.84 -12.37
N LYS A 111 8.32 -12.16 -12.79
CA LYS A 111 9.16 -13.21 -12.21
C LYS A 111 10.25 -12.58 -11.35
N TYR A 112 10.56 -13.20 -10.22
CA TYR A 112 11.65 -12.78 -9.35
C TYR A 112 12.82 -13.75 -9.48
N GLN A 113 14.03 -13.23 -9.32
CA GLN A 113 15.23 -14.01 -9.11
C GLN A 113 16.13 -13.26 -8.13
N TRP A 114 16.33 -13.83 -6.95
CA TRP A 114 17.27 -13.26 -5.97
C TRP A 114 18.71 -13.59 -6.35
N LEU A 115 19.59 -12.65 -6.05
CA LEU A 115 20.98 -12.65 -6.47
C LEU A 115 21.88 -12.29 -5.28
N LYS A 116 23.05 -12.91 -5.18
CA LYS A 116 24.04 -12.60 -4.16
C LYS A 116 25.45 -12.36 -4.67
N CYS A 117 26.23 -11.61 -3.91
CA CYS A 117 27.65 -11.36 -4.19
C CYS A 117 28.42 -11.09 -2.90
N SER A 118 29.63 -11.64 -2.76
CA SER A 118 30.51 -11.40 -1.60
C SER A 118 31.28 -10.08 -1.67
N SER A 119 31.01 -9.24 -2.67
CA SER A 119 31.61 -7.91 -2.82
C SER A 119 30.56 -6.90 -3.24
N SER A 120 30.61 -5.71 -2.64
CA SER A 120 29.61 -4.65 -2.85
C SER A 120 29.50 -4.18 -4.30
N ASN A 121 30.55 -4.38 -5.11
CA ASN A 121 30.62 -4.05 -6.53
C ASN A 121 30.99 -5.25 -7.40
N GLY A 122 30.87 -6.48 -6.89
CA GLY A 122 31.23 -7.69 -7.61
C GLY A 122 30.14 -8.17 -8.57
N THR A 123 30.41 -9.31 -9.21
CA THR A 123 29.43 -10.00 -10.05
C THR A 123 28.42 -10.73 -9.18
N TYR A 124 27.14 -10.44 -9.38
CA TYR A 124 26.04 -11.07 -8.65
C TYR A 124 25.62 -12.39 -9.31
N HIS A 125 25.44 -13.42 -8.51
CA HIS A 125 25.06 -14.77 -8.94
C HIS A 125 23.68 -15.13 -8.43
N GLU A 126 22.94 -15.94 -9.20
CA GLU A 126 21.59 -16.38 -8.84
C GLU A 126 21.61 -17.29 -7.61
N ILE A 127 20.71 -17.00 -6.67
CA ILE A 127 20.41 -17.87 -5.54
C ILE A 127 19.43 -18.93 -6.05
N SER A 128 19.87 -20.18 -6.03
CA SER A 128 19.11 -21.30 -6.58
C SER A 128 17.73 -21.43 -5.91
N GLY A 129 16.66 -21.39 -6.70
CA GLY A 129 15.28 -21.58 -6.23
C GLY A 129 14.64 -20.36 -5.57
N ALA A 130 15.37 -19.26 -5.38
CA ALA A 130 14.86 -18.03 -4.81
C ALA A 130 14.11 -17.21 -5.88
N THR A 131 12.88 -17.62 -6.18
CA THR A 131 12.05 -17.05 -7.26
C THR A 131 10.76 -16.39 -6.79
N ASP A 132 10.52 -16.37 -5.49
CA ASP A 132 9.35 -15.73 -4.89
C ASP A 132 9.58 -14.22 -4.66
N SER A 133 8.48 -13.47 -4.46
CA SER A 133 8.53 -12.04 -4.14
C SER A 133 9.13 -11.75 -2.75
N LYS A 134 9.30 -12.79 -1.93
CA LYS A 134 9.92 -12.77 -0.62
C LYS A 134 11.10 -13.74 -0.59
N TYR A 135 12.14 -13.38 0.16
CA TYR A 135 13.31 -14.23 0.35
C TYR A 135 13.77 -14.19 1.79
N GLU A 136 13.83 -15.34 2.44
CA GLU A 136 14.39 -15.47 3.78
C GLU A 136 15.91 -15.60 3.69
N LEU A 137 16.62 -14.69 4.36
CA LEU A 137 18.08 -14.67 4.37
C LEU A 137 18.61 -15.89 5.12
N ASP A 138 19.35 -16.75 4.43
CA ASP A 138 19.93 -17.93 5.04
C ASP A 138 21.32 -17.64 5.64
N ASN A 139 21.89 -18.62 6.34
CA ASN A 139 23.20 -18.46 6.95
C ASN A 139 24.36 -18.39 5.92
N ALA A 140 24.15 -18.88 4.71
CA ALA A 140 25.09 -18.82 3.60
C ALA A 140 25.07 -17.49 2.83
N ASP A 141 24.15 -16.57 3.17
CA ASP A 141 24.07 -15.20 2.66
C ASP A 141 24.73 -14.16 3.58
N ARG A 142 25.28 -14.63 4.70
CA ARG A 142 26.03 -13.80 5.64
C ARG A 142 27.23 -13.16 4.95
N ASP A 143 27.45 -11.88 5.22
CA ASP A 143 28.55 -11.08 4.64
C ASP A 143 28.47 -10.94 3.10
N ASP A 144 27.43 -11.50 2.46
CA ASP A 144 27.08 -11.24 1.08
C ASP A 144 26.16 -10.02 0.98
N TYR A 145 26.06 -9.48 -0.22
CA TYR A 145 25.11 -8.45 -0.60
C TYR A 145 24.02 -9.07 -1.45
N ILE A 146 22.78 -8.65 -1.23
CA ILE A 146 21.61 -9.19 -1.93
C ILE A 146 21.03 -8.18 -2.91
N LYS A 147 20.61 -8.66 -4.06
CA LYS A 147 19.79 -7.93 -5.04
C LYS A 147 18.62 -8.83 -5.45
N VAL A 148 17.58 -8.22 -5.98
CA VAL A 148 16.51 -8.93 -6.67
C VAL A 148 16.40 -8.43 -8.09
N ARG A 149 16.34 -9.37 -9.05
CA ARG A 149 16.02 -9.09 -10.44
C ARG A 149 14.57 -9.44 -10.69
N VAL A 150 13.85 -8.50 -11.29
CA VAL A 150 12.43 -8.64 -11.63
C VAL A 150 12.29 -8.51 -13.13
N THR A 151 11.61 -9.49 -13.73
CA THR A 151 11.39 -9.56 -15.18
C THR A 151 9.89 -9.62 -15.46
N SER A 152 9.40 -8.75 -16.33
CA SER A 152 8.01 -8.80 -16.82
C SER A 152 7.75 -10.11 -17.55
N THR A 153 6.62 -10.77 -17.29
CA THR A 153 6.23 -11.99 -18.02
C THR A 153 5.73 -11.71 -19.43
N ILE A 154 5.46 -10.44 -19.76
CA ILE A 154 4.91 -10.01 -21.06
C ILE A 154 6.04 -9.59 -22.00
N ASN A 155 7.12 -9.01 -21.46
CA ASN A 155 8.29 -8.58 -22.20
C ASN A 155 9.56 -8.88 -21.40
N ASP A 156 10.28 -9.94 -21.74
CA ASP A 156 11.49 -10.35 -21.02
C ASP A 156 12.61 -9.29 -21.07
N SER A 157 12.57 -8.36 -22.03
CA SER A 157 13.50 -7.22 -22.10
C SER A 157 13.20 -6.11 -21.08
N ASP A 158 11.99 -6.11 -20.50
CA ASP A 158 11.62 -5.27 -19.37
C ASP A 158 12.01 -5.95 -18.05
N THR A 159 13.32 -5.90 -17.79
CA THR A 159 13.95 -6.45 -16.60
C THR A 159 14.67 -5.34 -15.84
N ILE A 160 14.44 -5.25 -14.53
CA ILE A 160 15.14 -4.34 -13.62
C ILE A 160 15.74 -5.13 -12.45
N THR A 161 16.97 -4.79 -12.09
CA THR A 161 17.61 -5.29 -10.87
C THR A 161 17.65 -4.18 -9.84
N SER A 162 17.27 -4.49 -8.61
CA SER A 162 17.30 -3.55 -7.49
C SER A 162 18.71 -3.04 -7.18
N SER A 163 18.78 -1.95 -6.40
CA SER A 163 19.99 -1.67 -5.62
C SER A 163 20.28 -2.82 -4.66
N ARG A 164 21.56 -2.96 -4.29
CA ARG A 164 21.95 -3.95 -3.28
C ARG A 164 21.44 -3.54 -1.90
N THR A 165 21.21 -4.54 -1.06
CA THR A 165 21.12 -4.35 0.39
C THR A 165 22.40 -3.73 0.96
N GLY A 166 22.32 -3.25 2.19
CA GLY A 166 23.49 -3.10 3.06
C GLY A 166 24.15 -4.45 3.36
N ASP A 167 25.17 -4.42 4.22
CA ASP A 167 25.86 -5.64 4.65
C ASP A 167 24.85 -6.56 5.36
N ILE A 168 24.68 -7.79 4.88
CA ILE A 168 23.87 -8.78 5.60
C ILE A 168 24.63 -9.17 6.86
N SER A 169 24.34 -8.45 7.93
CA SER A 169 24.99 -8.61 9.21
C SER A 169 24.70 -10.00 9.77
N LYS A 170 25.69 -10.56 10.49
CA LYS A 170 25.39 -11.58 11.51
C LYS A 170 24.31 -11.00 12.43
N LYS A 171 23.48 -11.87 13.01
CA LYS A 171 22.75 -11.54 14.25
C LYS A 171 23.70 -10.73 15.14
N SER A 172 23.38 -9.46 15.37
CA SER A 172 24.30 -8.50 16.01
C SER A 172 24.91 -9.13 17.26
N SER A 173 26.24 -9.21 17.30
CA SER A 173 26.99 -9.58 18.49
C SER A 173 28.12 -8.56 18.64
N SER A 174 27.91 -7.53 19.46
CA SER A 174 29.01 -6.80 20.08
C SER A 174 29.59 -7.68 21.19
N SER A 175 30.91 -7.84 21.17
CA SER A 175 31.64 -8.80 21.99
C SER A 175 31.88 -8.33 23.42
N SER A 176 31.42 -9.11 24.40
CA SER A 176 32.31 -9.69 25.40
C SER A 176 31.85 -11.10 25.76
N SER A 177 32.79 -12.05 25.62
CA SER A 177 32.71 -13.49 25.89
C SER A 177 31.59 -14.00 26.81
N SER A 178 30.69 -14.82 26.27
CA SER A 178 30.78 -16.29 26.37
C SER A 178 29.64 -16.90 25.54
N SER A 179 29.87 -18.09 25.01
CA SER A 179 28.90 -18.90 24.25
C SER A 179 27.51 -18.92 24.89
N LYS A 180 26.43 -18.60 24.17
CA LYS A 180 25.07 -19.12 24.44
C LYS A 180 24.02 -18.81 23.37
N SER A 181 22.98 -19.61 23.46
CA SER A 181 21.87 -19.85 22.54
C SER A 181 20.87 -18.68 22.47
N SER A 182 20.15 -18.58 21.36
CA SER A 182 19.05 -17.65 21.12
C SER A 182 17.85 -17.89 22.04
N THR A 183 17.77 -17.12 23.12
CA THR A 183 16.58 -16.84 23.95
C THR A 183 16.94 -15.64 24.83
N ALA A 184 16.02 -14.68 25.05
CA ALA A 184 16.21 -13.66 26.08
C ALA A 184 16.24 -14.37 27.44
N ASP A 185 17.44 -14.70 27.91
CA ASP A 185 17.63 -15.44 29.15
C ASP A 185 17.47 -14.45 30.31
N SER A 186 16.53 -14.71 31.22
CA SER A 186 16.30 -13.83 32.37
C SER A 186 17.58 -13.59 33.17
N ASP A 187 18.46 -14.60 33.23
CA ASP A 187 19.75 -14.52 33.91
C ASP A 187 20.70 -13.50 33.25
N GLU A 188 20.66 -13.37 31.91
CA GLU A 188 21.47 -12.42 31.14
C GLU A 188 20.96 -11.00 31.36
N ILE A 189 19.63 -10.80 31.29
CA ILE A 189 19.00 -9.50 31.52
C ILE A 189 19.29 -9.01 32.95
N GLU A 190 19.20 -9.88 33.95
CA GLU A 190 19.55 -9.53 35.33
C GLU A 190 21.03 -9.15 35.48
N SER A 191 21.93 -9.83 34.77
CA SER A 191 23.34 -9.48 34.74
C SER A 191 23.55 -8.09 34.15
N ASP A 192 22.87 -7.78 33.05
CA ASP A 192 23.00 -6.49 32.38
C ASP A 192 22.45 -5.34 33.23
N ILE A 193 21.32 -5.52 33.90
CA ILE A 193 20.81 -4.55 34.88
C ILE A 193 21.81 -4.30 36.02
N ARG A 194 22.43 -5.36 36.57
CA ARG A 194 23.38 -5.23 37.69
C ARG A 194 24.69 -4.54 37.29
N ASN A 195 25.07 -4.64 36.02
CA ASN A 195 26.30 -4.06 35.49
C ASN A 195 26.11 -2.68 34.84
N ALA A 196 24.87 -2.23 34.71
CA ALA A 196 24.51 -0.97 34.06
C ALA A 196 25.02 0.25 34.85
N ASP A 197 25.42 1.28 34.12
CA ASP A 197 25.76 2.59 34.66
C ASP A 197 24.50 3.34 35.13
N SER A 198 24.65 4.28 36.06
CA SER A 198 23.52 5.05 36.60
C SER A 198 22.76 5.82 35.49
N ASN A 199 21.43 5.67 35.46
CA ASN A 199 20.54 6.20 34.42
C ASN A 199 20.69 5.58 33.02
N GLU A 200 21.34 4.41 32.91
CA GLU A 200 21.41 3.66 31.66
C GLU A 200 20.05 3.06 31.27
N ILE A 201 19.84 2.91 29.96
CA ILE A 201 18.72 2.19 29.36
C ILE A 201 19.26 0.84 28.88
N VAL A 202 18.95 -0.22 29.60
CA VAL A 202 19.25 -1.60 29.21
C VAL A 202 18.23 -2.00 28.14
N THR A 203 18.70 -2.26 26.93
CA THR A 203 17.83 -2.53 25.77
C THR A 203 17.95 -3.98 25.32
N GLU A 204 16.84 -4.70 25.36
CA GLU A 204 16.74 -6.11 25.04
C GLU A 204 15.86 -6.32 23.81
N THR A 205 16.39 -6.94 22.75
CA THR A 205 15.56 -7.23 21.58
C THR A 205 14.92 -8.61 21.66
N ILE A 206 13.60 -8.64 21.51
CA ILE A 206 12.77 -9.81 21.72
C ILE A 206 12.22 -10.34 20.39
N TYR A 207 12.44 -11.63 20.09
CA TYR A 207 12.08 -12.22 18.79
C TYR A 207 11.28 -13.54 18.84
N ASP A 208 11.40 -14.34 19.92
CA ASP A 208 10.84 -15.70 19.99
C ASP A 208 10.18 -15.97 21.35
N GLU A 209 8.86 -15.76 21.46
CA GLU A 209 8.04 -15.97 22.68
C GLU A 209 8.77 -15.69 24.02
N PRO A 210 9.38 -14.50 24.19
CA PRO A 210 10.19 -14.21 25.36
C PRO A 210 9.33 -14.29 26.62
N LYS A 211 9.66 -15.23 27.49
CA LYS A 211 9.05 -15.35 28.82
C LYS A 211 9.98 -14.75 29.85
N ILE A 212 9.74 -13.48 30.18
CA ILE A 212 10.55 -12.74 31.15
C ILE A 212 10.09 -13.11 32.56
N LYS A 213 10.98 -13.69 33.36
CA LYS A 213 10.66 -14.12 34.72
C LYS A 213 10.49 -12.93 35.66
N GLN A 214 9.72 -13.15 36.72
CA GLN A 214 9.57 -12.23 37.85
C GLN A 214 10.90 -11.71 38.42
N GLU A 215 11.93 -12.57 38.51
CA GLU A 215 13.25 -12.25 39.08
C GLU A 215 13.98 -11.08 38.36
N VAL A 216 13.69 -10.89 37.08
CA VAL A 216 14.18 -9.72 36.31
C VAL A 216 13.63 -8.42 36.89
N PHE A 217 12.34 -8.40 37.22
CA PHE A 217 11.67 -7.23 37.79
C PHE A 217 12.05 -7.00 39.25
N GLU A 218 12.34 -8.07 40.01
CA GLU A 218 12.95 -7.96 41.35
C GLU A 218 14.33 -7.31 41.27
N THR A 219 15.15 -7.70 40.30
CA THR A 219 16.45 -7.09 40.06
C THR A 219 16.29 -5.63 39.64
N LEU A 220 15.40 -5.32 38.70
CA LEU A 220 15.13 -3.97 38.23
C LEU A 220 14.58 -3.05 39.34
N GLN A 221 13.73 -3.56 40.23
CA GLN A 221 13.19 -2.81 41.37
C GLN A 221 14.30 -2.28 42.30
N ASN A 222 15.38 -3.05 42.47
CA ASN A 222 16.54 -2.64 43.27
C ASN A 222 17.46 -1.62 42.56
N HIS A 223 17.21 -1.32 41.28
CA HIS A 223 17.98 -0.40 40.45
C HIS A 223 17.05 0.72 39.93
N SER A 224 16.57 1.57 40.83
CA SER A 224 15.48 2.52 40.56
C SER A 224 15.77 3.56 39.47
N ASP A 225 17.04 3.83 39.19
CA ASP A 225 17.51 4.75 38.17
C ASP A 225 17.69 4.10 36.79
N ILE A 226 17.65 2.78 36.69
CA ILE A 226 17.78 2.04 35.42
C ILE A 226 16.43 1.95 34.72
N THR A 227 16.47 2.01 33.39
CA THR A 227 15.33 1.71 32.52
C THR A 227 15.61 0.44 31.74
N LEU A 228 14.66 -0.49 31.73
CA LEU A 228 14.70 -1.71 30.92
C LEU A 228 13.73 -1.54 29.74
N ASP A 229 14.24 -1.68 28.53
CA ASP A 229 13.50 -1.49 27.28
C ASP A 229 13.50 -2.79 26.47
N PHE A 230 12.34 -3.44 26.33
CA PHE A 230 12.19 -4.59 25.44
C PHE A 230 11.67 -4.15 24.08
N VAL A 231 12.51 -4.31 23.06
CA VAL A 231 12.20 -3.90 21.69
C VAL A 231 11.74 -5.09 20.86
N GLY A 232 10.48 -5.08 20.45
CA GLY A 232 9.88 -6.01 19.50
C GLY A 232 9.94 -5.50 18.05
N ASN A 233 9.17 -6.12 17.15
CA ASN A 233 9.13 -5.68 15.74
C ASN A 233 8.37 -4.35 15.57
N ASP A 234 7.18 -4.27 16.17
CA ASP A 234 6.25 -3.13 16.03
C ASP A 234 5.93 -2.48 17.37
N TYR A 235 6.61 -2.87 18.45
CA TYR A 235 6.33 -2.38 19.78
C TYR A 235 7.57 -2.36 20.67
N GLU A 236 7.53 -1.51 21.69
CA GLU A 236 8.52 -1.40 22.75
C GLU A 236 7.81 -1.46 24.11
N TRP A 237 8.42 -2.16 25.07
CA TRP A 237 8.01 -2.17 26.46
C TRP A 237 9.08 -1.50 27.32
N ILE A 238 8.73 -0.41 27.96
CA ILE A 238 9.67 0.37 28.75
C ILE A 238 9.27 0.28 30.23
N PHE A 239 10.12 -0.37 31.02
CA PHE A 239 9.99 -0.51 32.46
C PHE A 239 11.05 0.33 33.16
N LYS A 240 10.63 1.28 34.00
CA LYS A 240 11.55 2.10 34.81
C LYS A 240 11.67 1.49 36.18
N GLY A 241 12.89 1.29 36.70
CA GLY A 241 13.12 0.65 38.00
C GLY A 241 12.35 1.30 39.15
N LYS A 242 12.31 2.65 39.18
CA LYS A 242 11.52 3.42 40.17
C LYS A 242 10.02 3.15 40.14
N ASP A 243 9.50 2.67 39.02
CA ASP A 243 8.07 2.42 38.78
C ASP A 243 7.67 0.96 39.03
N ILE A 244 8.64 0.06 39.29
CA ILE A 244 8.38 -1.30 39.75
C ILE A 244 8.00 -1.30 41.24
N LYS A 245 6.80 -1.77 41.57
CA LYS A 245 6.21 -1.71 42.91
C LYS A 245 6.13 -3.06 43.59
N ASP A 246 5.64 -4.08 42.90
CA ASP A 246 5.48 -5.42 43.44
C ASP A 246 5.75 -6.46 42.36
N PRO A 247 6.98 -6.97 42.24
CA PRO A 247 7.31 -8.04 41.29
C PRO A 247 6.38 -9.25 41.38
N SER A 248 5.81 -9.54 42.56
CA SER A 248 4.93 -10.69 42.77
C SER A 248 3.54 -10.54 42.15
N ASP A 249 3.16 -9.35 41.69
CA ASP A 249 1.95 -9.15 40.90
C ASP A 249 2.03 -9.83 39.52
N LEU A 250 3.25 -10.14 39.04
CA LEU A 250 3.44 -10.90 37.81
C LEU A 250 3.15 -12.39 38.03
N ASP A 251 2.07 -12.90 37.45
CA ASP A 251 1.74 -14.32 37.52
C ASP A 251 2.65 -15.14 36.58
N GLY A 252 3.77 -15.62 37.12
CA GLY A 252 4.74 -16.44 36.42
C GLY A 252 5.74 -15.64 35.57
N SER A 253 5.52 -15.63 34.25
CA SER A 253 6.42 -14.97 33.30
C SER A 253 5.65 -14.04 32.38
N LEU A 254 6.20 -12.85 32.12
CA LEU A 254 5.67 -11.91 31.15
C LEU A 254 5.96 -12.42 29.73
N ASP A 255 4.92 -12.72 28.97
CA ASP A 255 4.99 -12.85 27.52
C ASP A 255 4.83 -11.45 26.92
N THR A 256 5.90 -10.91 26.33
CA THR A 256 5.91 -9.52 25.86
C THR A 256 5.27 -9.36 24.47
N ARG A 257 4.77 -10.44 23.84
CA ARG A 257 4.14 -10.35 22.52
C ARG A 257 2.83 -9.58 22.55
N ILE A 258 2.71 -8.65 21.60
CA ILE A 258 1.47 -7.92 21.33
C ILE A 258 1.02 -8.25 19.91
N ASP A 259 -0.12 -8.92 19.78
CA ASP A 259 -0.76 -9.26 18.52
C ASP A 259 -1.93 -8.31 18.23
N THR A 260 -2.43 -8.32 16.99
CA THR A 260 -3.65 -7.58 16.62
C THR A 260 -4.90 -8.46 16.60
N THR A 261 -4.74 -9.76 16.80
CA THR A 261 -5.83 -10.74 16.81
C THR A 261 -6.09 -11.19 18.24
N SER A 262 -7.33 -11.02 18.71
CA SER A 262 -7.69 -11.29 20.09
C SER A 262 -8.70 -12.43 20.20
N PRO A 263 -8.59 -13.28 21.25
CA PRO A 263 -9.67 -14.20 21.61
C PRO A 263 -10.96 -13.47 22.04
N ASN A 264 -10.87 -12.22 22.50
CA ASN A 264 -11.98 -11.40 22.98
C ASN A 264 -12.62 -10.52 21.90
N GLU A 265 -12.20 -10.64 20.63
CA GLU A 265 -12.63 -9.76 19.53
C GLU A 265 -14.16 -9.69 19.39
N SER A 266 -14.86 -10.80 19.63
CA SER A 266 -16.32 -10.85 19.50
C SER A 266 -17.07 -10.02 20.56
N ASP A 267 -16.52 -9.91 21.77
CA ASP A 267 -17.11 -9.12 22.85
C ASP A 267 -16.72 -7.65 22.70
N ILE A 268 -15.46 -7.38 22.34
CA ILE A 268 -14.97 -6.03 22.02
C ILE A 268 -15.79 -5.41 20.87
N LYS A 269 -16.13 -6.18 19.83
CA LYS A 269 -17.00 -5.70 18.72
C LYS A 269 -18.40 -5.28 19.17
N LYS A 270 -18.97 -5.95 20.19
CA LYS A 270 -20.28 -5.55 20.75
C LYS A 270 -20.16 -4.25 21.54
N LEU A 271 -19.11 -4.11 22.35
CA LEU A 271 -18.86 -2.92 23.17
C LEU A 271 -18.54 -1.68 22.34
N THR A 272 -17.83 -1.86 21.22
CA THR A 272 -17.47 -0.76 20.31
C THR A 272 -18.62 -0.34 19.39
N ASN A 273 -19.67 -1.16 19.25
CA ASN A 273 -20.89 -0.85 18.50
C ASN A 273 -20.65 -0.30 17.08
N GLY A 274 -19.70 -0.91 16.35
CA GLY A 274 -19.37 -0.55 14.97
C GLY A 274 -18.43 0.66 14.81
N VAL A 275 -17.86 1.18 15.90
CA VAL A 275 -16.72 2.09 15.84
C VAL A 275 -15.51 1.35 15.27
N ASP A 276 -14.82 1.97 14.31
CA ASP A 276 -13.57 1.46 13.78
C ASP A 276 -12.45 1.59 14.82
N VAL A 277 -11.79 0.48 15.13
CA VAL A 277 -10.83 0.38 16.23
C VAL A 277 -9.61 -0.44 15.83
N ILE A 278 -8.48 -0.13 16.45
CA ILE A 278 -7.29 -0.97 16.43
C ILE A 278 -7.28 -1.78 17.72
N ASN A 279 -7.12 -3.09 17.60
CA ASN A 279 -7.05 -3.98 18.76
C ASN A 279 -5.61 -4.43 18.99
N LEU A 280 -5.16 -4.39 20.24
CA LEU A 280 -3.86 -4.83 20.71
C LEU A 280 -4.07 -5.91 21.78
N TYR A 281 -3.81 -7.17 21.42
CA TYR A 281 -3.89 -8.32 22.30
C TYR A 281 -2.51 -8.60 22.91
N PHE A 282 -2.40 -8.42 24.22
CA PHE A 282 -1.18 -8.76 24.94
C PHE A 282 -1.24 -10.26 25.29
N ASN A 283 -0.22 -11.03 24.93
CA ASN A 283 -0.17 -12.48 25.19
C ASN A 283 0.08 -12.83 26.67
N HIS A 284 0.05 -11.82 27.54
CA HIS A 284 0.02 -11.95 28.99
C HIS A 284 -1.27 -11.30 29.49
N SER A 285 -1.84 -11.84 30.56
CA SER A 285 -3.03 -11.28 31.20
C SER A 285 -2.82 -11.17 32.70
N GLY A 286 -3.34 -10.11 33.31
CA GLY A 286 -3.22 -9.87 34.74
C GLY A 286 -2.44 -8.61 35.08
N LYS A 287 -2.06 -8.46 36.33
CA LYS A 287 -1.31 -7.29 36.79
C LYS A 287 0.14 -7.35 36.33
N LEU A 288 0.70 -6.18 36.09
CA LEU A 288 2.13 -6.00 35.89
C LEU A 288 2.80 -5.65 37.22
N PRO A 289 4.11 -5.91 37.35
CA PRO A 289 4.86 -5.63 38.58
C PRO A 289 5.03 -4.14 38.88
N GLY A 290 4.57 -3.27 37.98
CA GLY A 290 4.62 -1.83 38.03
C GLY A 290 4.09 -1.22 36.73
N LYS A 291 4.36 0.07 36.53
CA LYS A 291 4.01 0.73 35.26
C LYS A 291 4.93 0.29 34.14
N ALA A 292 4.33 -0.04 33.00
CA ALA A 292 5.02 -0.22 31.73
C ALA A 292 4.57 0.87 30.75
N GLU A 293 5.51 1.56 30.15
CA GLU A 293 5.24 2.41 28.99
C GLU A 293 5.26 1.53 27.73
N ILE A 294 4.16 1.54 27.00
CA ILE A 294 4.01 0.84 25.72
C ILE A 294 4.13 1.86 24.62
N LYS A 295 4.98 1.56 23.65
CA LYS A 295 5.01 2.26 22.37
C LYS A 295 4.68 1.23 21.30
N TYR A 296 3.63 1.46 20.52
CA TYR A 296 3.20 0.53 19.48
C TYR A 296 3.05 1.26 18.15
N ASN A 297 3.58 0.67 17.07
CA ASN A 297 3.47 1.21 15.72
C ASN A 297 2.13 0.78 15.09
N ILE A 298 1.20 1.72 15.01
CA ILE A 298 -0.10 1.54 14.37
C ILE A 298 -0.13 2.02 12.91
N GLY A 299 1.02 2.44 12.36
CA GLY A 299 1.18 2.87 10.98
C GLY A 299 1.11 4.40 10.79
N SER A 300 1.78 4.87 9.73
CA SER A 300 1.93 6.31 9.44
C SER A 300 0.63 7.03 9.10
N ASP A 301 -0.42 6.31 8.71
CA ASP A 301 -1.71 6.88 8.31
C ASP A 301 -2.44 7.56 9.49
N TYR A 302 -2.07 7.20 10.73
CA TYR A 302 -2.62 7.77 11.94
C TYR A 302 -1.81 8.97 12.47
N ASN A 303 -0.72 9.38 11.80
CA ASN A 303 0.15 10.43 12.30
C ASN A 303 -0.60 11.75 12.57
N GLY A 304 -0.43 12.28 13.78
CA GLY A 304 -1.09 13.50 14.23
C GLY A 304 -2.49 13.29 14.82
N ASP A 305 -3.09 12.10 14.64
CA ASP A 305 -4.36 11.75 15.28
C ASP A 305 -4.20 11.69 16.81
N LEU A 306 -5.33 11.91 17.48
CA LEU A 306 -5.50 11.78 18.91
C LEU A 306 -6.33 10.54 19.19
N MET A 307 -5.74 9.56 19.86
CA MET A 307 -6.37 8.27 20.14
C MET A 307 -6.93 8.24 21.58
N TYR A 308 -8.06 7.58 21.73
CA TYR A 308 -8.53 7.03 22.99
C TYR A 308 -7.98 5.62 23.11
N VAL A 309 -7.41 5.30 24.27
CA VAL A 309 -6.87 3.99 24.60
C VAL A 309 -7.75 3.42 25.70
N TYR A 310 -8.32 2.25 25.46
CA TYR A 310 -9.17 1.52 26.40
C TYR A 310 -8.52 0.20 26.78
N TYR A 311 -8.59 -0.16 28.04
CA TYR A 311 -8.30 -1.50 28.54
C TYR A 311 -9.59 -2.32 28.52
N TYR A 312 -9.54 -3.52 27.96
CA TYR A 312 -10.63 -4.49 28.10
C TYR A 312 -10.41 -5.30 29.37
N ASN A 313 -11.28 -5.09 30.33
CA ASN A 313 -11.24 -5.79 31.60
C ASN A 313 -11.95 -7.14 31.47
N ASP A 314 -11.20 -8.23 31.41
CA ASP A 314 -11.76 -9.57 31.18
C ASP A 314 -12.68 -10.04 32.31
N ASP A 315 -12.46 -9.58 33.55
CA ASP A 315 -13.29 -9.97 34.71
C ASP A 315 -14.68 -9.32 34.65
N THR A 316 -14.74 -8.05 34.23
CA THR A 316 -15.98 -7.28 34.16
C THR A 316 -16.65 -7.34 32.78
N LYS A 317 -15.90 -7.73 31.74
CA LYS A 317 -16.29 -7.68 30.33
C LYS A 317 -16.66 -6.26 29.87
N GLU A 318 -15.95 -5.26 30.39
CA GLU A 318 -16.14 -3.84 30.08
C GLU A 318 -14.87 -3.21 29.48
N LEU A 319 -15.04 -2.11 28.74
CA LEU A 319 -13.93 -1.25 28.33
C LEU A 319 -13.74 -0.13 29.36
N GLU A 320 -12.50 0.06 29.80
CA GLU A 320 -12.10 1.11 30.75
C GLU A 320 -11.16 2.09 30.07
N LEU A 321 -11.45 3.39 30.11
CA LEU A 321 -10.59 4.42 29.52
C LEU A 321 -9.26 4.51 30.28
N VAL A 322 -8.17 4.25 29.56
CA VAL A 322 -6.79 4.33 30.07
C VAL A 322 -6.22 5.71 29.80
N GLN A 323 -6.35 6.18 28.57
CA GLN A 323 -5.82 7.47 28.14
C GLN A 323 -6.72 8.09 27.07
N SER A 324 -6.94 9.40 27.15
CA SER A 324 -7.56 10.17 26.08
C SER A 324 -6.53 11.11 25.46
N GLY A 325 -6.56 11.24 24.14
CA GLY A 325 -5.65 12.12 23.42
C GLY A 325 -4.21 11.60 23.32
N ALA A 326 -4.01 10.28 23.28
CA ALA A 326 -2.72 9.70 22.95
C ALA A 326 -2.35 10.10 21.51
N ARG A 327 -1.35 10.96 21.35
CA ARG A 327 -0.97 11.49 20.04
C ARG A 327 -0.07 10.50 19.32
N VAL A 328 -0.40 10.21 18.07
CA VAL A 328 0.42 9.36 17.21
C VAL A 328 1.53 10.18 16.56
N LYS A 329 2.77 9.69 16.64
CA LYS A 329 3.96 10.29 16.02
C LYS A 329 4.81 9.21 15.37
N ASP A 330 5.23 9.42 14.13
CA ASP A 330 6.04 8.48 13.35
C ASP A 330 5.46 7.05 13.33
N GLY A 331 4.12 6.97 13.26
CA GLY A 331 3.35 5.73 13.32
C GLY A 331 3.12 5.18 14.73
N ASN A 332 3.80 5.73 15.74
CA ASN A 332 3.78 5.20 17.11
C ASN A 332 2.76 5.91 17.99
N VAL A 333 2.02 5.12 18.75
CA VAL A 333 1.18 5.58 19.87
C VAL A 333 1.82 5.12 21.17
N GLU A 334 1.84 6.02 22.16
CA GLU A 334 2.45 5.78 23.47
C GLU A 334 1.39 5.89 24.58
N PHE A 335 1.36 4.90 25.46
CA PHE A 335 0.47 4.87 26.64
C PHE A 335 1.09 4.03 27.76
N THR A 336 0.66 4.26 28.99
CA THR A 336 1.18 3.53 30.16
C THR A 336 0.14 2.56 30.69
N ILE A 337 0.58 1.35 31.03
CA ILE A 337 -0.26 0.28 31.55
C ILE A 337 0.27 -0.27 32.88
N GLU A 338 -0.63 -0.81 33.69
CA GLU A 338 -0.30 -1.55 34.93
C GLU A 338 -0.90 -2.98 34.91
N HIS A 339 -1.61 -3.32 33.83
CA HIS A 339 -2.29 -4.61 33.65
C HIS A 339 -2.21 -4.99 32.16
N CYS A 340 -2.09 -6.28 31.88
CA CYS A 340 -2.14 -6.82 30.53
C CYS A 340 -3.48 -7.53 30.29
N SER A 341 -4.01 -7.38 29.08
CA SER A 341 -5.13 -8.13 28.49
C SER A 341 -5.26 -7.62 27.05
N ASP A 342 -6.46 -7.27 26.61
CA ASP A 342 -6.69 -6.52 25.38
C ASP A 342 -6.73 -5.02 25.61
N TYR A 343 -6.21 -4.28 24.63
CA TYR A 343 -6.31 -2.83 24.55
C TYR A 343 -6.92 -2.42 23.21
N VAL A 344 -7.83 -1.45 23.27
CA VAL A 344 -8.59 -0.96 22.11
C VAL A 344 -8.28 0.50 21.90
N LEU A 345 -7.83 0.83 20.68
CA LEU A 345 -7.54 2.19 20.28
C LEU A 345 -8.61 2.69 19.32
N SER A 346 -9.10 3.91 19.57
CA SER A 346 -10.15 4.52 18.76
C SER A 346 -9.88 6.01 18.55
N LYS A 347 -10.22 6.55 17.38
CA LYS A 347 -10.18 8.00 17.12
C LYS A 347 -11.33 8.75 17.80
N VAL A 348 -12.36 8.03 18.25
CA VAL A 348 -13.54 8.60 18.90
C VAL A 348 -13.83 7.89 20.23
N PRO A 349 -14.48 8.57 21.20
CA PRO A 349 -14.83 7.92 22.45
C PRO A 349 -15.80 6.73 22.24
N ILE A 350 -15.57 5.63 22.94
CA ILE A 350 -16.49 4.49 22.99
C ILE A 350 -17.58 4.75 24.05
N LEU A 351 -18.84 4.73 23.61
CA LEU A 351 -19.98 4.98 24.49
C LEU A 351 -20.19 3.81 25.45
N GLY A 352 -20.41 4.11 26.73
CA GLY A 352 -20.60 3.09 27.76
C GLY A 352 -19.30 2.52 28.33
N ALA A 353 -18.13 2.91 27.80
CA ALA A 353 -16.85 2.62 28.44
C ALA A 353 -16.74 3.35 29.79
N LYS A 354 -16.22 2.66 30.79
CA LYS A 354 -15.99 3.17 32.14
C LYS A 354 -14.88 4.22 32.14
N GLY A 355 -15.00 5.24 32.98
CA GLY A 355 -14.05 6.37 33.04
C GLY A 355 -14.26 7.43 31.94
N ASN A 356 -15.31 7.28 31.12
CA ASN A 356 -15.67 8.23 30.06
C ASN A 356 -16.64 9.34 30.55
N ASP A 357 -16.84 9.49 31.86
CA ASP A 357 -17.96 10.23 32.47
C ASP A 357 -18.00 11.73 32.11
N ASN A 358 -16.84 12.35 31.87
CA ASN A 358 -16.75 13.76 31.43
C ASN A 358 -16.86 13.93 29.91
N ILE A 359 -16.66 12.86 29.14
CA ILE A 359 -16.73 12.85 27.67
C ILE A 359 -18.13 12.45 27.22
N ASN A 360 -18.80 11.56 27.96
CA ASN A 360 -20.19 11.15 27.74
C ASN A 360 -21.14 12.38 27.72
N ASN A 361 -20.89 13.43 28.53
CA ASN A 361 -21.69 14.67 28.51
C ASN A 361 -21.40 15.58 27.29
N VAL A 362 -20.15 15.61 26.79
CA VAL A 362 -19.78 16.34 25.56
C VAL A 362 -20.36 15.62 24.33
N VAL A 363 -20.27 14.29 24.34
CA VAL A 363 -20.81 13.37 23.33
C VAL A 363 -22.34 13.47 23.24
N VAL A 364 -23.07 13.61 24.35
CA VAL A 364 -24.54 13.78 24.34
C VAL A 364 -24.99 15.10 23.70
N THR A 365 -24.13 16.13 23.65
CA THR A 365 -24.44 17.40 22.97
C THR A 365 -23.91 17.52 21.54
N THR A 366 -23.02 16.62 21.08
CA THR A 366 -22.48 16.64 19.69
C THR A 366 -22.63 15.34 18.89
N GLN A 367 -23.17 14.25 19.45
CA GLN A 367 -23.49 13.05 18.67
C GLN A 367 -24.93 13.07 18.18
N SER A 368 -25.13 13.63 17.01
CA SER A 368 -26.07 12.98 16.09
C SER A 368 -25.34 11.76 15.54
N GLN A 369 -25.84 10.56 15.84
CA GLN A 369 -25.25 9.31 15.38
C GLN A 369 -24.90 9.36 13.89
N ASN A 370 -23.70 8.88 13.57
CA ASN A 370 -23.30 8.66 12.19
C ASN A 370 -24.28 7.67 11.56
N GLN A 371 -25.16 8.12 10.68
CA GLN A 371 -26.28 7.31 10.24
C GLN A 371 -26.71 7.63 8.82
N TRP A 372 -27.18 6.62 8.14
CA TRP A 372 -27.95 6.79 6.91
C TRP A 372 -29.34 7.33 7.27
N LYS A 373 -29.69 8.47 6.67
CA LYS A 373 -30.99 9.11 6.80
C LYS A 373 -31.68 9.14 5.44
N GLN A 374 -32.82 8.49 5.34
CA GLN A 374 -33.67 8.59 4.15
C GLN A 374 -34.50 9.89 4.21
N LEU A 375 -34.56 10.59 3.09
CA LEU A 375 -35.39 11.78 2.91
C LEU A 375 -36.79 11.39 2.40
N ASN A 376 -37.74 12.31 2.49
CA ASN A 376 -39.15 12.06 2.11
C ASN A 376 -39.33 11.69 0.63
N ASP A 377 -38.37 12.05 -0.23
CA ASP A 377 -38.35 11.72 -1.66
C ASP A 377 -37.69 10.36 -1.95
N GLY A 378 -37.32 9.61 -0.91
CA GLY A 378 -36.69 8.29 -1.00
C GLY A 378 -35.17 8.33 -1.18
N THR A 379 -34.57 9.51 -1.35
CA THR A 379 -33.11 9.65 -1.45
C THR A 379 -32.43 9.52 -0.07
N TRP A 380 -31.12 9.32 -0.06
CA TRP A 380 -30.37 9.06 1.18
C TRP A 380 -29.31 10.12 1.41
N GLN A 381 -29.10 10.48 2.67
CA GLN A 381 -27.95 11.24 3.15
C GLN A 381 -27.22 10.41 4.20
N TYR A 382 -25.91 10.61 4.32
CA TYR A 382 -25.19 10.14 5.49
C TYR A 382 -24.92 11.34 6.39
N ILE A 383 -25.40 11.25 7.64
CA ILE A 383 -25.16 12.26 8.65
C ILE A 383 -23.91 11.83 9.40
N GLU A 384 -22.94 12.72 9.52
CA GLU A 384 -21.74 12.55 10.35
C GLU A 384 -21.62 13.77 11.26
N ASN A 385 -21.49 13.54 12.57
CA ASN A 385 -21.41 14.61 13.57
C ASN A 385 -22.52 15.68 13.44
N GLY A 386 -23.75 15.26 13.12
CA GLY A 386 -24.91 16.15 12.99
C GLY A 386 -25.06 16.88 11.65
N SER A 387 -24.15 16.69 10.71
CA SER A 387 -24.20 17.32 9.38
C SER A 387 -24.18 16.28 8.27
N SER A 388 -24.83 16.59 7.14
CA SER A 388 -24.74 15.74 5.95
C SER A 388 -23.34 15.81 5.34
N VAL A 389 -22.70 14.67 5.10
CA VAL A 389 -21.40 14.60 4.41
C VAL A 389 -21.55 14.91 2.91
N LYS A 390 -20.47 15.36 2.29
CA LYS A 390 -20.38 15.69 0.85
C LYS A 390 -19.14 15.02 0.24
N GLY A 391 -19.17 14.79 -1.07
CA GLY A 391 -18.08 14.16 -1.82
C GLY A 391 -17.95 12.66 -1.55
N TRP A 392 -16.77 12.11 -1.85
CA TRP A 392 -16.43 10.71 -1.60
C TRP A 392 -16.33 10.42 -0.11
N LYS A 393 -16.97 9.33 0.33
CA LYS A 393 -16.92 8.86 1.72
C LYS A 393 -16.85 7.34 1.78
N TYR A 394 -15.92 6.83 2.57
CA TYR A 394 -15.80 5.42 2.90
C TYR A 394 -16.63 5.10 4.14
N ILE A 395 -17.59 4.18 4.02
CA ILE A 395 -18.55 3.81 5.06
C ILE A 395 -18.73 2.29 5.05
N ASN A 396 -18.47 1.60 6.16
CA ASN A 396 -18.66 0.14 6.30
C ASN A 396 -18.03 -0.65 5.13
N SER A 397 -16.75 -0.39 4.89
CA SER A 397 -15.93 -1.03 3.85
C SER A 397 -16.36 -0.77 2.40
N LYS A 398 -17.11 0.30 2.15
CA LYS A 398 -17.60 0.67 0.82
C LYS A 398 -17.46 2.17 0.57
N TRP A 399 -17.14 2.55 -0.66
CA TRP A 399 -17.11 3.95 -1.08
C TRP A 399 -18.49 4.40 -1.57
N TYR A 400 -18.90 5.59 -1.16
CA TYR A 400 -20.12 6.28 -1.61
C TYR A 400 -19.74 7.69 -2.04
N TYR A 401 -20.59 8.30 -2.87
CA TYR A 401 -20.44 9.71 -3.23
C TYR A 401 -21.71 10.49 -2.90
N MET A 402 -21.53 11.63 -2.24
CA MET A 402 -22.60 12.53 -1.83
C MET A 402 -22.46 13.83 -2.64
N ASN A 403 -23.54 14.29 -3.27
CA ASN A 403 -23.49 15.52 -4.03
C ASN A 403 -23.35 16.76 -3.11
N GLU A 404 -23.34 17.96 -3.71
CA GLU A 404 -23.23 19.22 -2.96
C GLU A 404 -24.35 19.47 -1.94
N ASN A 405 -25.50 18.78 -2.08
CA ASN A 405 -26.61 18.83 -1.12
C ASN A 405 -26.54 17.68 -0.10
N GLY A 406 -25.44 16.92 -0.08
CA GLY A 406 -25.23 15.77 0.79
C GLY A 406 -26.08 14.55 0.45
N VAL A 407 -26.66 14.51 -0.74
CA VAL A 407 -27.51 13.40 -1.21
C VAL A 407 -26.63 12.37 -1.91
N MET A 408 -26.76 11.11 -1.49
CA MET A 408 -26.06 9.96 -2.03
C MET A 408 -26.41 9.77 -3.50
N GLN A 409 -25.38 9.63 -4.33
CA GLN A 409 -25.52 9.39 -5.75
C GLN A 409 -25.57 7.89 -6.06
N THR A 410 -26.22 7.55 -7.16
CA THR A 410 -26.27 6.20 -7.75
C THR A 410 -26.07 6.33 -9.26
N ASN A 411 -25.76 5.22 -9.93
CA ASN A 411 -25.41 5.12 -11.35
C ASN A 411 -24.09 5.84 -11.71
N TRP A 412 -23.93 6.19 -12.98
CA TRP A 412 -22.74 6.84 -13.50
C TRP A 412 -22.49 8.21 -12.83
N LEU A 413 -21.27 8.38 -12.33
CA LEU A 413 -20.76 9.61 -11.75
C LEU A 413 -19.53 10.05 -12.54
N TYR A 414 -19.51 11.30 -12.98
CA TYR A 414 -18.32 11.95 -13.54
C TYR A 414 -17.75 12.91 -12.50
N ASP A 415 -16.56 12.59 -11.99
CA ASP A 415 -15.87 13.37 -10.97
C ASP A 415 -14.38 13.44 -11.26
N GLY A 416 -13.76 14.61 -11.07
CA GLY A 416 -12.33 14.79 -11.29
C GLY A 416 -11.80 14.41 -12.68
N GLY A 417 -12.65 14.46 -13.72
CA GLY A 417 -12.30 14.05 -15.08
C GLY A 417 -12.43 12.55 -15.37
N LYS A 418 -12.92 11.77 -14.41
CA LYS A 418 -12.99 10.31 -14.43
C LYS A 418 -14.44 9.84 -14.29
N TRP A 419 -14.76 8.69 -14.87
CA TRP A 419 -16.06 8.04 -14.71
C TRP A 419 -16.01 6.98 -13.62
N TYR A 420 -17.06 6.91 -12.83
CA TYR A 420 -17.30 5.92 -11.78
C TYR A 420 -18.71 5.38 -11.94
N TYR A 421 -18.97 4.18 -11.43
CA TYR A 421 -20.33 3.66 -11.34
C TYR A 421 -20.70 3.40 -9.90
N LEU A 422 -21.77 4.01 -9.42
CA LEU A 422 -22.34 3.76 -8.10
C LEU A 422 -23.52 2.80 -8.24
N ASN A 423 -23.54 1.72 -7.46
CA ASN A 423 -24.60 0.73 -7.46
C ASN A 423 -25.93 1.34 -6.98
N SER A 424 -27.03 0.60 -7.12
CA SER A 424 -28.35 1.04 -6.63
C SER A 424 -28.36 1.30 -5.13
N SER A 425 -27.49 0.62 -4.37
CA SER A 425 -27.28 0.83 -2.94
C SER A 425 -26.32 1.99 -2.64
N GLY A 426 -25.79 2.66 -3.67
CA GLY A 426 -24.87 3.80 -3.58
C GLY A 426 -23.39 3.44 -3.52
N ASP A 427 -23.05 2.17 -3.27
CA ASP A 427 -21.66 1.76 -3.19
C ASP A 427 -20.98 1.75 -4.57
N MET A 428 -19.74 2.24 -4.61
CA MET A 428 -18.91 2.30 -5.80
C MET A 428 -18.61 0.90 -6.32
N ALA A 429 -18.90 0.67 -7.59
CA ALA A 429 -18.55 -0.55 -8.29
C ALA A 429 -17.06 -0.57 -8.64
N THR A 430 -16.47 -1.74 -8.51
CA THR A 430 -15.16 -2.10 -9.02
C THR A 430 -15.31 -3.32 -9.93
N GLU A 431 -14.29 -3.59 -10.73
CA GLU A 431 -14.20 -4.71 -11.68
C GLU A 431 -15.31 -4.71 -12.75
N TRP A 432 -15.65 -5.88 -13.28
CA TRP A 432 -16.63 -6.03 -14.34
C TRP A 432 -18.04 -5.64 -13.88
N LYS A 433 -18.63 -4.68 -14.60
CA LYS A 433 -20.01 -4.25 -14.40
C LYS A 433 -20.83 -4.40 -15.68
N GLN A 434 -21.87 -5.23 -15.62
CA GLN A 434 -22.84 -5.34 -16.70
C GLN A 434 -24.00 -4.35 -16.49
N LEU A 435 -24.24 -3.50 -17.49
CA LEU A 435 -25.38 -2.58 -17.54
C LEU A 435 -26.16 -2.86 -18.82
N GLY A 436 -27.35 -3.43 -18.69
CA GLY A 436 -28.10 -3.96 -19.83
C GLY A 436 -27.30 -5.06 -20.54
N SER A 437 -27.05 -4.89 -21.84
CA SER A 437 -26.22 -5.82 -22.62
C SER A 437 -24.74 -5.44 -22.68
N THR A 438 -24.34 -4.34 -22.05
CA THR A 438 -22.99 -3.77 -22.18
C THR A 438 -22.16 -4.05 -20.93
N TRP A 439 -20.93 -4.49 -21.12
CA TRP A 439 -19.95 -4.68 -20.04
C TRP A 439 -19.00 -3.50 -19.97
N TYR A 440 -18.67 -3.08 -18.74
CA TYR A 440 -17.69 -2.07 -18.41
C TYR A 440 -16.71 -2.67 -17.40
N TYR A 441 -15.51 -2.12 -17.30
CA TYR A 441 -14.57 -2.47 -16.24
C TYR A 441 -14.20 -1.23 -15.43
N LEU A 442 -14.40 -1.32 -14.12
CA LEU A 442 -14.03 -0.30 -13.16
C LEU A 442 -12.74 -0.76 -12.45
N GLY A 443 -11.75 0.11 -12.32
CA GLY A 443 -10.52 -0.19 -11.58
C GLY A 443 -10.79 -0.47 -10.09
N SER A 444 -9.76 -0.89 -9.36
CA SER A 444 -9.84 -1.03 -7.89
C SER A 444 -10.10 0.30 -7.18
N ASP A 445 -9.71 1.42 -7.80
CA ASP A 445 -10.04 2.79 -7.39
C ASP A 445 -11.42 3.26 -7.91
N GLY A 446 -12.18 2.39 -8.57
CA GLY A 446 -13.52 2.63 -9.11
C GLY A 446 -13.54 3.37 -10.45
N VAL A 447 -12.39 3.72 -11.01
CA VAL A 447 -12.32 4.47 -12.26
C VAL A 447 -12.65 3.57 -13.44
N MET A 448 -13.60 3.98 -14.28
CA MET A 448 -13.94 3.28 -15.51
C MET A 448 -12.76 3.31 -16.48
N LEU A 449 -12.31 2.13 -16.87
CA LEU A 449 -11.23 1.97 -17.83
C LEU A 449 -11.76 2.08 -19.27
N THR A 450 -10.86 2.46 -20.17
CA THR A 450 -11.05 2.45 -21.63
C THR A 450 -9.79 1.88 -22.27
N GLY A 451 -9.87 1.48 -23.53
CA GLY A 451 -8.75 0.88 -24.27
C GLY A 451 -8.49 -0.58 -23.90
N TRP A 452 -7.27 -1.04 -24.14
CA TRP A 452 -6.86 -2.40 -23.85
C TRP A 452 -6.71 -2.63 -22.34
N ILE A 453 -7.30 -3.72 -21.85
CA ILE A 453 -7.13 -4.17 -20.48
C ILE A 453 -6.73 -5.65 -20.48
N CYS A 454 -5.82 -6.03 -19.56
CA CYS A 454 -5.38 -7.41 -19.38
C CYS A 454 -5.79 -7.88 -18.00
N LEU A 455 -6.55 -8.97 -17.93
CA LEU A 455 -7.02 -9.58 -16.68
C LEU A 455 -6.54 -11.03 -16.64
N GLY A 456 -5.48 -11.27 -15.88
CA GLY A 456 -4.78 -12.55 -15.86
C GLY A 456 -4.05 -12.80 -17.19
N VAL A 457 -4.51 -13.81 -17.94
CA VAL A 457 -3.98 -14.15 -19.28
C VAL A 457 -4.85 -13.62 -20.42
N ASN A 458 -6.02 -13.07 -20.10
CA ASN A 458 -7.02 -12.66 -21.07
C ASN A 458 -6.93 -11.16 -21.34
N TRP A 459 -6.94 -10.80 -22.62
CA TRP A 459 -6.99 -9.41 -23.07
C TRP A 459 -8.40 -9.04 -23.52
N TYR A 460 -8.82 -7.83 -23.18
CA TYR A 460 -10.09 -7.24 -23.57
C TYR A 460 -9.84 -5.84 -24.12
N TYR A 461 -10.79 -5.32 -24.88
CA TYR A 461 -10.77 -3.93 -25.31
C TYR A 461 -12.07 -3.26 -24.92
N LEU A 462 -11.97 -2.16 -24.19
CA LEU A 462 -13.05 -1.25 -23.87
C LEU A 462 -12.98 -0.08 -24.85
N ASP A 463 -14.09 0.28 -25.46
CA ASP A 463 -14.11 1.44 -26.36
C ASP A 463 -13.96 2.76 -25.59
N SER A 464 -14.01 3.88 -26.31
CA SER A 464 -13.87 5.22 -25.71
C SER A 464 -15.00 5.61 -24.76
N ASN A 465 -16.15 4.92 -24.81
CA ASN A 465 -17.24 5.10 -23.85
C ASN A 465 -17.19 4.06 -22.70
N GLY A 466 -16.20 3.18 -22.69
CA GLY A 466 -15.98 2.14 -21.69
C GLY A 466 -16.65 0.80 -22.00
N ALA A 467 -17.41 0.69 -23.10
CA ALA A 467 -18.08 -0.54 -23.48
C ALA A 467 -17.08 -1.59 -23.96
N MET A 468 -17.17 -2.79 -23.40
CA MET A 468 -16.40 -3.95 -23.82
C MET A 468 -16.77 -4.36 -25.24
N VAL A 469 -15.75 -4.53 -26.06
CA VAL A 469 -15.87 -4.97 -27.44
C VAL A 469 -15.96 -6.50 -27.51
N THR A 470 -16.91 -6.97 -28.32
CA THR A 470 -17.00 -8.36 -28.79
C THR A 470 -16.97 -8.37 -30.33
N GLY A 471 -16.67 -9.53 -30.93
CA GLY A 471 -16.61 -9.68 -32.37
C GLY A 471 -15.40 -9.00 -33.02
N SER A 472 -15.51 -8.62 -34.31
CA SER A 472 -14.40 -8.01 -35.04
C SER A 472 -14.36 -6.49 -34.88
N LYS A 473 -13.20 -5.94 -34.51
CA LYS A 473 -12.99 -4.50 -34.33
C LYS A 473 -11.67 -4.06 -34.94
N VAL A 474 -11.66 -2.88 -35.56
CA VAL A 474 -10.43 -2.23 -36.01
C VAL A 474 -9.99 -1.23 -34.95
N ILE A 475 -8.75 -1.37 -34.47
CA ILE A 475 -8.12 -0.55 -33.45
C ILE A 475 -6.77 -0.11 -34.04
N ASN A 476 -6.54 1.20 -34.14
CA ASN A 476 -5.31 1.79 -34.73
C ASN A 476 -4.95 1.21 -36.11
N GLY A 477 -5.95 0.97 -36.97
CA GLY A 477 -5.76 0.43 -38.32
C GLY A 477 -5.54 -1.09 -38.40
N GLN A 478 -5.44 -1.79 -37.28
CA GLN A 478 -5.34 -3.25 -37.22
C GLN A 478 -6.66 -3.88 -36.78
N ARG A 479 -7.00 -5.05 -37.34
CA ARG A 479 -8.25 -5.76 -37.04
C ARG A 479 -8.00 -6.85 -36.02
N TYR A 480 -8.74 -6.80 -34.93
CA TYR A 480 -8.74 -7.76 -33.83
C TYR A 480 -10.07 -8.50 -33.78
N LEU A 481 -10.05 -9.70 -33.21
CA LEU A 481 -11.23 -10.54 -33.00
C LEU A 481 -11.36 -10.84 -31.51
N PHE A 482 -12.53 -10.56 -30.96
CA PHE A 482 -12.89 -10.82 -29.57
C PHE A 482 -14.02 -11.84 -29.55
N ASN A 483 -13.98 -12.81 -28.64
CA ASN A 483 -15.07 -13.76 -28.47
C ASN A 483 -16.28 -13.09 -27.77
N ASP A 484 -17.36 -13.86 -27.54
CA ASP A 484 -18.59 -13.35 -26.92
C ASP A 484 -18.40 -12.88 -25.47
N SER A 485 -17.34 -13.36 -24.81
CA SER A 485 -16.92 -12.90 -23.48
C SER A 485 -15.95 -11.71 -23.54
N GLY A 486 -15.65 -11.17 -24.73
CA GLY A 486 -14.76 -10.03 -24.95
C GLY A 486 -13.27 -10.37 -24.91
N ILE A 487 -12.90 -11.66 -24.85
CA ILE A 487 -11.50 -12.10 -24.81
C ILE A 487 -10.92 -12.07 -26.22
N TRP A 488 -9.82 -11.34 -26.40
CA TRP A 488 -9.05 -11.30 -27.64
C TRP A 488 -8.53 -12.70 -28.03
N GLN A 489 -8.65 -13.02 -29.32
CA GLN A 489 -8.28 -14.30 -29.92
C GLN A 489 -7.05 -14.19 -30.82
#